data_AF-A0A919KBS9-F1
#
_entry.id   AF-A0A919KBS9-F1
#
_cell.length_a   1.000
_cell.length_b   1.000
_cell.length_c   1.000
_cell.angle_alpha   90.00
_cell.angle_beta   90.00
_cell.angle_gamma   90.00
#
_symmetry.space_group_name_H-M   'P 1'
#
loop_
_entity.id
_entity.type
_entity.pdbx_description
1 polymer ?
#
loop_
_entity_poly.entity_id
_entity_poly.type
_entity_poly.pdbx_seq_one_letter_code
_entity_poly.pdbx_strand_id
1 'polypeptide(L)'
;MRYRKTAGAVALLTSAALSLTVPAAAQAAPEATPCGASAMVKETLPNGTTWQLCWRINDKAGLVLDHVYVATKRYPEPVQVLDSIRMAQLNVPYDNGDTEYDDLTAIGLGGYGLETLTGDDCKGGSIRVGSDGGSDPQQRDVLCVSAEPRGLAYRLHDYQWDDESEEPTEKVYSQQGHDLVLRTVSKLGWYEYVTEYRLHDDGQISARLGATGDLAPSEYSTSDNGWPIGNGAAKDYATMHYHNAFWRVDFNIAGKGGEKVEQYDTTTTGRGSMTAALTTTHKTIASEGSFSKVNQRFWRVVSPTSKNADGHARSYELAPGASDKYEGHPETKPDVTFSQKNLCEKWASDNAADPECPLDTRTVVDFVKNKEKLTDPVMWVRVGFHHVPRDEDQSPMPMHWQGFDLVPRDFTEMNPLTPAGREGANGNQSGEETRG
;
A
#
# COMPACT_ATOMS: atom_id res chain seq x y z
N MET A 1 37.16 97.69 -37.96
CA MET A 1 37.06 97.19 -36.57
C MET A 1 35.61 96.90 -36.25
N ARG A 2 35.23 95.63 -36.14
CA ARG A 2 34.06 95.11 -35.39
C ARG A 2 33.97 93.61 -35.66
N TYR A 3 34.17 92.83 -34.60
CA TYR A 3 33.98 91.38 -34.57
C TYR A 3 32.51 91.03 -34.81
N ARG A 4 32.24 90.04 -35.68
CA ARG A 4 30.97 89.30 -35.68
C ARG A 4 31.27 87.80 -35.67
N LYS A 5 30.93 87.18 -34.54
CA LYS A 5 31.00 85.73 -34.28
C LYS A 5 29.96 85.02 -35.15
N THR A 6 30.37 83.97 -35.83
CA THR A 6 29.53 82.98 -36.50
C THR A 6 28.98 82.01 -35.46
N ALA A 7 27.66 81.84 -35.42
CA ALA A 7 26.97 80.82 -34.65
C ALA A 7 26.77 79.58 -35.54
N GLY A 8 27.30 78.43 -35.12
CA GLY A 8 27.02 77.13 -35.73
C GLY A 8 25.76 76.52 -35.11
N ALA A 9 24.83 76.08 -35.96
CA ALA A 9 23.63 75.36 -35.56
C ALA A 9 23.98 73.88 -35.27
N VAL A 10 23.59 73.40 -34.09
CA VAL A 10 23.67 71.99 -33.70
C VAL A 10 22.27 71.39 -33.82
N ALA A 11 22.13 70.32 -34.59
CA ALA A 11 20.91 69.54 -34.70
C ALA A 11 20.72 68.67 -33.44
N LEU A 12 19.59 68.82 -32.75
CA LEU A 12 19.17 67.96 -31.64
C LEU A 12 18.29 66.84 -32.19
N LEU A 13 18.79 65.60 -32.13
CA LEU A 13 18.03 64.37 -32.34
C LEU A 13 17.34 64.00 -31.02
N THR A 14 16.00 63.97 -31.02
CA THR A 14 15.20 63.42 -29.91
C THR A 14 15.13 61.90 -30.02
N SER A 15 15.79 61.19 -29.12
CA SER A 15 15.63 59.75 -28.90
C SER A 15 14.53 59.49 -27.86
N ALA A 16 13.43 58.89 -28.29
CA ALA A 16 12.39 58.37 -27.39
C ALA A 16 12.87 57.04 -26.79
N ALA A 17 13.02 56.98 -25.46
CA ALA A 17 13.33 55.75 -24.75
C ALA A 17 12.05 54.93 -24.55
N LEU A 18 11.94 53.79 -25.22
CA LEU A 18 10.96 52.75 -24.86
C LEU A 18 11.49 51.99 -23.63
N SER A 19 10.85 52.18 -22.49
CA SER A 19 11.02 51.35 -21.31
C SER A 19 10.38 49.97 -21.54
N LEU A 20 11.22 48.95 -21.76
CA LEU A 20 10.82 47.55 -21.75
C LEU A 20 10.61 47.09 -20.31
N THR A 21 9.35 46.90 -19.91
CA THR A 21 9.01 46.22 -18.65
C THR A 21 9.22 44.72 -18.83
N VAL A 22 10.18 44.15 -18.11
CA VAL A 22 10.38 42.70 -18.01
C VAL A 22 9.18 42.12 -17.24
N PRO A 23 8.47 41.11 -17.76
CA PRO A 23 7.40 40.47 -17.00
C PRO A 23 8.02 39.78 -15.77
N ALA A 24 7.49 40.07 -14.59
CA ALA A 24 7.81 39.30 -13.40
C ALA A 24 7.47 37.83 -13.66
N ALA A 25 8.41 36.93 -13.37
CA ALA A 25 8.17 35.50 -13.44
C ALA A 25 6.93 35.17 -12.60
N ALA A 26 5.90 34.62 -13.24
CA ALA A 26 4.72 34.14 -12.54
C ALA A 26 5.18 33.06 -11.55
N GLN A 27 5.08 33.35 -10.25
CA GLN A 27 5.18 32.32 -9.22
C GLN A 27 4.12 31.27 -9.55
N ALA A 28 4.57 30.04 -9.81
CA ALA A 28 3.68 28.90 -9.94
C ALA A 28 2.76 28.90 -8.71
N ALA A 29 1.45 28.81 -8.94
CA ALA A 29 0.50 28.62 -7.85
C ALA A 29 0.94 27.36 -7.07
N PRO A 30 0.88 27.38 -5.73
CA PRO A 30 1.13 26.17 -4.96
C PRO A 30 0.22 25.06 -5.48
N GLU A 31 0.78 23.88 -5.75
CA GLU A 31 0.00 22.72 -6.19
C GLU A 31 -1.18 22.53 -5.24
N ALA A 32 -2.37 22.32 -5.82
CA ALA A 32 -3.57 22.09 -5.03
C ALA A 32 -3.33 20.90 -4.09
N THR A 33 -3.50 21.11 -2.79
CA THR A 33 -3.35 20.03 -1.81
C THR A 33 -4.43 18.97 -2.10
N PRO A 34 -4.08 17.67 -2.17
CA PRO A 34 -5.00 16.63 -2.60
C PRO A 34 -6.23 16.46 -1.68
N CYS A 35 -6.13 16.94 -0.45
CA CYS A 35 -7.22 16.99 0.53
C CYS A 35 -7.02 18.16 1.51
N GLY A 36 -8.02 18.40 2.35
CA GLY A 36 -7.93 19.39 3.42
C GLY A 36 -6.85 19.05 4.46
N ALA A 37 -6.28 20.05 5.11
CA ALA A 37 -5.12 19.89 6.01
C ALA A 37 -5.34 18.91 7.17
N SER A 38 -6.56 18.78 7.69
CA SER A 38 -6.90 17.81 8.76
C SER A 38 -6.89 16.36 8.29
N ALA A 39 -7.14 16.12 7.00
CA ALA A 39 -7.16 14.80 6.38
C ALA A 39 -5.79 14.42 5.78
N MET A 40 -4.79 15.28 5.88
CA MET A 40 -3.46 15.03 5.31
C MET A 40 -2.50 14.50 6.38
N VAL A 41 -1.75 13.47 6.02
CA VAL A 41 -0.56 13.02 6.75
C VAL A 41 0.66 13.25 5.87
N LYS A 42 1.69 13.89 6.43
CA LYS A 42 2.99 14.07 5.76
C LYS A 42 4.08 13.90 6.79
N GLU A 43 4.83 12.81 6.69
CA GLU A 43 5.85 12.46 7.67
C GLU A 43 7.15 12.06 6.98
N THR A 44 8.25 12.63 7.44
CA THR A 44 9.61 12.27 7.01
C THR A 44 10.22 11.31 8.04
N LEU A 45 10.49 10.09 7.61
CA LEU A 45 11.10 9.06 8.44
C LEU A 45 12.60 9.34 8.67
N PRO A 46 13.23 8.79 9.72
CA PRO A 46 14.60 9.14 10.12
C PRO A 46 15.67 8.98 9.03
N ASN A 47 15.44 8.13 8.04
CA ASN A 47 16.36 7.91 6.94
C ASN A 47 16.18 8.88 5.76
N GLY A 48 15.18 9.77 5.81
CA GLY A 48 14.88 10.80 4.81
C GLY A 48 13.73 10.47 3.85
N THR A 49 13.20 9.25 3.85
CA THR A 49 12.00 8.92 3.07
C THR A 49 10.80 9.65 3.66
N THR A 50 10.04 10.33 2.80
CA THR A 50 8.85 11.09 3.19
C THR A 50 7.62 10.47 2.55
N TRP A 51 6.63 10.15 3.37
CA TRP A 51 5.31 9.74 2.91
C TRP A 51 4.35 10.91 3.03
N GLN A 52 3.49 11.08 2.03
CA GLN A 52 2.42 12.07 2.03
C GLN A 52 1.14 11.41 1.52
N LEU A 53 0.03 11.54 2.24
CA LEU A 53 -1.24 10.93 1.87
C LEU A 53 -2.43 11.69 2.45
N CYS A 54 -3.61 11.36 1.92
CA CYS A 54 -4.89 11.72 2.49
C CYS A 54 -5.50 10.50 3.19
N TRP A 55 -6.19 10.73 4.30
CA TRP A 55 -6.92 9.69 5.02
C TRP A 55 -8.36 10.12 5.26
N ARG A 56 -9.24 9.13 5.34
CA ARG A 56 -10.63 9.29 5.77
C ARG A 56 -11.16 7.99 6.35
N ILE A 57 -12.25 8.08 7.09
CA ILE A 57 -13.04 6.92 7.46
C ILE A 57 -14.24 6.82 6.53
N ASN A 58 -14.43 5.65 5.92
CA ASN A 58 -15.65 5.26 5.26
C ASN A 58 -16.52 4.45 6.23
N ASP A 59 -17.83 4.67 6.22
CA ASP A 59 -18.83 3.96 7.03
C ASP A 59 -18.64 2.43 7.02
N LYS A 60 -18.39 1.85 5.84
CA LYS A 60 -18.23 0.41 5.67
C LYS A 60 -16.78 -0.04 5.71
N ALA A 61 -15.93 0.50 4.83
CA ALA A 61 -14.54 0.08 4.69
C ALA A 61 -13.63 0.47 5.86
N GLY A 62 -14.06 1.38 6.74
CA GLY A 62 -13.19 1.92 7.80
C GLY A 62 -12.12 2.84 7.23
N LEU A 63 -10.87 2.66 7.66
CA LEU A 63 -9.74 3.48 7.21
C LEU A 63 -9.51 3.35 5.70
N VAL A 64 -9.51 4.49 5.01
CA VAL A 64 -9.12 4.60 3.60
C VAL A 64 -7.94 5.56 3.49
N LEU A 65 -6.91 5.16 2.74
CA LEU A 65 -5.85 6.06 2.32
C LEU A 65 -6.08 6.43 0.86
N ASP A 66 -6.09 7.73 0.57
CA ASP A 66 -6.23 8.30 -0.76
C ASP A 66 -4.96 9.10 -1.11
N HIS A 67 -4.62 9.16 -2.41
CA HIS A 67 -3.52 9.95 -2.95
C HIS A 67 -2.20 9.74 -2.18
N VAL A 68 -1.67 8.52 -2.21
CA VAL A 68 -0.46 8.14 -1.46
C VAL A 68 0.78 8.45 -2.30
N TYR A 69 1.69 9.26 -1.77
CA TYR A 69 2.94 9.67 -2.39
C TYR A 69 4.14 9.26 -1.54
N VAL A 70 5.25 8.94 -2.20
CA VAL A 70 6.55 8.72 -1.58
C VAL A 70 7.61 9.59 -2.23
N ALA A 71 8.44 10.22 -1.40
CA ALA A 71 9.69 10.86 -1.79
C ALA A 71 10.84 10.17 -1.06
N THR A 72 11.96 9.96 -1.76
CA THR A 72 13.17 9.35 -1.20
C THR A 72 14.33 10.33 -1.33
N LYS A 73 15.49 10.05 -0.72
CA LYS A 73 16.69 10.87 -0.93
C LYS A 73 17.13 10.94 -2.40
N ARG A 74 16.91 9.86 -3.17
CA ARG A 74 17.21 9.79 -4.60
C ARG A 74 16.18 10.50 -5.47
N TYR A 75 14.92 10.49 -5.03
CA TYR A 75 13.80 11.16 -5.70
C TYR A 75 13.07 12.07 -4.70
N PRO A 76 13.58 13.29 -4.46
CA PRO A 76 13.04 14.18 -3.42
C PRO A 76 11.67 14.76 -3.79
N GLU A 77 11.32 14.77 -5.08
CA GLU A 77 9.99 15.12 -5.53
C GLU A 77 9.00 13.97 -5.25
N PRO A 78 7.86 14.22 -4.59
CA PRO A 78 6.87 13.18 -4.29
C PRO A 78 6.36 12.49 -5.56
N VAL A 79 6.46 11.17 -5.60
CA VAL A 79 5.88 10.34 -6.66
C VAL A 79 4.64 9.66 -6.12
N GLN A 80 3.49 9.86 -6.77
CA GLN A 80 2.26 9.15 -6.41
C GLN A 80 2.45 7.65 -6.65
N VAL A 81 1.91 6.84 -5.76
CA VAL A 81 1.93 5.37 -5.84
C VAL A 81 0.50 4.85 -5.96
N LEU A 82 -0.38 5.27 -5.04
CA LEU A 82 -1.77 4.83 -4.99
C LEU A 82 -2.71 6.02 -5.20
N ASP A 83 -3.78 5.78 -5.96
CA ASP A 83 -4.96 6.63 -5.92
C ASP A 83 -5.74 6.37 -4.63
N SER A 84 -5.95 5.09 -4.30
CA SER A 84 -6.54 4.68 -3.01
C SER A 84 -6.21 3.25 -2.60
N ILE A 85 -6.29 2.98 -1.30
CA ILE A 85 -6.31 1.63 -0.73
C ILE A 85 -7.30 1.56 0.43
N ARG A 86 -8.11 0.50 0.46
CA ARG A 86 -9.09 0.23 1.53
C ARG A 86 -9.44 -1.24 1.63
N MET A 87 -10.00 -1.63 2.78
CA MET A 87 -10.76 -2.88 2.88
C MET A 87 -11.97 -2.85 1.94
N ALA A 88 -12.28 -4.01 1.38
CA ALA A 88 -13.32 -4.23 0.37
C ALA A 88 -14.33 -5.31 0.77
N GLN A 89 -14.00 -6.16 1.75
CA GLN A 89 -14.94 -7.00 2.48
C GLN A 89 -14.19 -7.68 3.64
N LEU A 90 -14.92 -8.11 4.67
CA LEU A 90 -14.48 -9.10 5.63
C LEU A 90 -15.56 -10.18 5.74
N ASN A 91 -15.27 -11.34 5.17
CA ASN A 91 -16.18 -12.47 5.18
C ASN A 91 -15.81 -13.45 6.29
N VAL A 92 -16.76 -13.79 7.17
CA VAL A 92 -16.54 -14.60 8.38
C VAL A 92 -17.48 -15.83 8.38
N PRO A 93 -17.16 -16.87 7.61
CA PRO A 93 -17.89 -18.13 7.63
C PRO A 93 -17.44 -19.01 8.80
N TYR A 94 -18.40 -19.67 9.44
CA TYR A 94 -18.18 -20.68 10.48
C TYR A 94 -18.16 -22.09 9.90
N ASP A 95 -17.29 -22.96 10.43
CA ASP A 95 -17.04 -24.30 9.89
C ASP A 95 -18.20 -25.29 10.11
N ASN A 96 -19.18 -24.92 10.94
CA ASN A 96 -20.45 -25.66 11.05
C ASN A 96 -21.37 -25.45 9.84
N GLY A 97 -21.14 -24.40 9.04
CA GLY A 97 -21.92 -24.05 7.85
C GLY A 97 -23.26 -23.37 8.15
N ASP A 98 -23.56 -23.07 9.41
CA ASP A 98 -24.83 -22.47 9.83
C ASP A 98 -24.80 -20.93 9.73
N THR A 99 -23.61 -20.34 9.82
CA THR A 99 -23.42 -18.89 9.91
C THR A 99 -22.31 -18.41 8.99
N GLU A 100 -22.60 -17.30 8.29
CA GLU A 100 -21.62 -16.56 7.49
C GLU A 100 -21.97 -15.07 7.51
N TYR A 101 -20.96 -14.22 7.75
CA TYR A 101 -21.12 -12.78 7.78
C TYR A 101 -20.32 -12.09 6.68
N ASP A 102 -20.89 -11.04 6.10
CA ASP A 102 -20.20 -10.02 5.31
C ASP A 102 -20.11 -8.74 6.15
N ASP A 103 -19.15 -8.70 7.07
CA ASP A 103 -19.10 -7.74 8.18
C ASP A 103 -19.06 -6.28 7.71
N LEU A 104 -18.38 -5.98 6.60
CA LEU A 104 -18.26 -4.61 6.09
C LEU A 104 -19.58 -4.10 5.50
N THR A 105 -20.26 -4.92 4.69
CA THR A 105 -21.51 -4.48 4.04
C THR A 105 -22.69 -4.54 5.01
N ALA A 106 -22.67 -5.48 5.98
CA ALA A 106 -23.71 -5.62 7.00
C ALA A 106 -23.61 -4.57 8.12
N ILE A 107 -22.42 -4.37 8.71
CA ILE A 107 -22.21 -3.51 9.88
C ILE A 107 -21.32 -2.32 9.54
N GLY A 108 -20.13 -2.58 8.98
CA GLY A 108 -19.13 -1.57 8.63
C GLY A 108 -18.13 -1.27 9.75
N LEU A 109 -16.88 -0.98 9.36
CA LEU A 109 -15.78 -0.64 10.26
C LEU A 109 -15.74 0.85 10.66
N GLY A 110 -16.54 1.69 10.00
CA GLY A 110 -16.74 3.11 10.34
C GLY A 110 -17.98 3.32 11.22
N GLY A 111 -18.34 4.59 11.43
CA GLY A 111 -19.56 5.01 12.12
C GLY A 111 -19.72 4.35 13.49
N TYR A 112 -20.77 3.55 13.64
CA TYR A 112 -21.07 2.80 14.86
C TYR A 112 -20.00 1.77 15.24
N GLY A 113 -19.41 1.09 14.24
CA GLY A 113 -18.39 0.06 14.49
C GLY A 113 -17.02 0.63 14.82
N LEU A 114 -16.76 1.91 14.53
CA LEU A 114 -15.46 2.54 14.83
C LEU A 114 -15.33 2.85 16.32
N GLU A 115 -14.16 2.58 16.91
CA GLU A 115 -13.85 2.89 18.31
C GLU A 115 -13.11 4.23 18.46
N THR A 116 -13.28 4.86 19.63
CA THR A 116 -12.53 6.08 19.96
C THR A 116 -11.24 5.65 20.60
N LEU A 117 -10.10 6.01 19.99
CA LEU A 117 -8.79 5.56 20.43
C LEU A 117 -8.45 6.16 21.80
N THR A 118 -8.03 5.30 22.72
CA THR A 118 -7.61 5.70 24.07
C THR A 118 -6.44 4.85 24.56
N GLY A 119 -5.84 5.22 25.70
CA GLY A 119 -4.87 4.36 26.39
C GLY A 119 -3.71 3.89 25.50
N ASP A 120 -3.57 2.57 25.37
CA ASP A 120 -2.47 1.93 24.65
C ASP A 120 -2.69 1.85 23.12
N ASP A 121 -3.88 2.19 22.60
CA ASP A 121 -4.22 2.09 21.16
C ASP A 121 -3.25 2.88 20.26
N CYS A 122 -2.73 3.99 20.78
CA CYS A 122 -1.78 4.86 20.09
C CYS A 122 -0.53 5.18 20.91
N LYS A 123 -0.05 4.22 21.71
CA LYS A 123 1.15 4.42 22.51
C LYS A 123 2.36 4.74 21.63
N GLY A 124 3.01 5.89 21.89
CA GLY A 124 4.16 6.35 21.10
C GLY A 124 3.81 7.01 19.75
N GLY A 125 2.52 7.12 19.43
CA GLY A 125 2.02 7.81 18.25
C GLY A 125 1.30 9.12 18.57
N SER A 126 0.65 9.66 17.54
CA SER A 126 -0.22 10.83 17.61
C SER A 126 -1.63 10.44 17.19
N ILE A 127 -2.61 10.74 18.05
CA ILE A 127 -4.02 10.55 17.74
C ILE A 127 -4.51 11.72 16.88
N ARG A 128 -5.29 11.41 15.83
CA ARG A 128 -5.89 12.37 14.92
C ARG A 128 -7.41 12.30 15.05
N VAL A 129 -8.01 13.48 15.20
CA VAL A 129 -9.46 13.66 15.16
C VAL A 129 -9.92 13.60 13.71
N GLY A 130 -10.99 12.85 13.44
CA GLY A 130 -11.65 12.84 12.15
C GLY A 130 -13.10 12.39 12.23
N SER A 131 -13.78 12.53 11.09
CA SER A 131 -15.13 11.99 10.90
C SER A 131 -15.11 10.48 11.06
N ASP A 132 -16.06 9.91 11.81
CA ASP A 132 -16.27 8.47 11.86
C ASP A 132 -16.89 7.89 10.57
N GLY A 133 -17.34 8.75 9.66
CA GLY A 133 -17.90 8.36 8.37
C GLY A 133 -19.34 7.87 8.41
N GLY A 134 -20.01 7.89 9.58
CA GLY A 134 -21.40 7.48 9.73
C GLY A 134 -22.42 8.39 9.01
N SER A 135 -23.69 8.00 9.02
CA SER A 135 -24.78 8.76 8.40
C SER A 135 -25.05 10.11 9.08
N ASP A 136 -24.80 10.20 10.38
CA ASP A 136 -24.69 11.45 11.15
C ASP A 136 -23.26 11.55 11.73
N PRO A 137 -22.29 12.01 10.91
CA PRO A 137 -20.87 11.81 11.20
C PRO A 137 -20.41 12.62 12.41
N GLN A 138 -19.73 11.94 13.34
CA GLN A 138 -19.13 12.58 14.51
C GLN A 138 -17.62 12.75 14.36
N GLN A 139 -17.07 13.82 14.94
CA GLN A 139 -15.63 14.02 15.03
C GLN A 139 -15.11 13.33 16.29
N ARG A 140 -14.22 12.36 16.12
CA ARG A 140 -13.72 11.49 17.19
C ARG A 140 -12.22 11.28 17.04
N ASP A 141 -11.56 10.90 18.13
CA ASP A 141 -10.17 10.44 18.14
C ASP A 141 -10.10 9.06 17.48
N VAL A 142 -9.81 8.98 16.18
CA VAL A 142 -10.07 7.75 15.38
C VAL A 142 -8.85 7.16 14.72
N LEU A 143 -7.83 7.96 14.43
CA LEU A 143 -6.65 7.50 13.72
C LEU A 143 -5.40 7.68 14.58
N CYS A 144 -4.67 6.59 14.79
CA CYS A 144 -3.32 6.67 15.33
C CYS A 144 -2.31 6.77 14.19
N VAL A 145 -1.37 7.71 14.31
CA VAL A 145 -0.24 7.88 13.40
C VAL A 145 1.07 7.84 14.18
N SER A 146 1.94 6.88 13.90
CA SER A 146 3.25 6.72 14.57
C SER A 146 4.38 6.49 13.57
N ALA A 147 5.61 6.82 13.97
CA ALA A 147 6.83 6.39 13.28
C ALA A 147 7.52 5.31 14.13
N GLU A 148 7.63 4.09 13.62
CA GLU A 148 8.06 2.92 14.39
C GLU A 148 9.32 2.28 13.81
N PRO A 149 10.30 1.83 14.63
CA PRO A 149 11.45 1.09 14.14
C PRO A 149 11.04 -0.31 13.63
N ARG A 150 11.51 -0.70 12.45
CA ARG A 150 11.15 -1.98 11.77
C ARG A 150 12.26 -3.05 11.76
N GLY A 151 13.27 -2.89 12.60
CA GLY A 151 14.53 -3.65 12.52
C GLY A 151 15.52 -3.11 11.47
N LEU A 152 16.51 -3.90 11.06
CA LEU A 152 17.54 -3.43 10.13
C LEU A 152 16.95 -3.14 8.73
N ALA A 153 17.16 -1.93 8.22
CA ALA A 153 16.86 -1.60 6.82
C ALA A 153 17.85 -2.28 5.86
N TYR A 154 19.12 -2.31 6.24
CA TYR A 154 20.16 -3.06 5.54
C TYR A 154 21.36 -3.29 6.45
N ARG A 155 22.15 -4.30 6.08
CA ARG A 155 23.50 -4.51 6.61
C ARG A 155 24.39 -5.06 5.49
N LEU A 156 25.57 -4.48 5.32
CA LEU A 156 26.55 -4.87 4.33
C LEU A 156 27.94 -4.81 4.97
N HIS A 157 28.67 -5.92 4.91
CA HIS A 157 30.10 -5.92 5.20
C HIS A 157 30.84 -5.81 3.87
N ASP A 158 31.40 -4.64 3.60
CA ASP A 158 32.18 -4.37 2.40
C ASP A 158 33.65 -4.72 2.63
N TYR A 159 34.21 -5.49 1.72
CA TYR A 159 35.61 -5.82 1.66
C TYR A 159 36.13 -5.31 0.32
N GLN A 160 36.91 -4.23 0.34
CA GLN A 160 37.58 -3.71 -0.84
C GLN A 160 39.06 -3.94 -0.69
N TRP A 161 39.66 -4.58 -1.70
CA TRP A 161 41.10 -4.68 -1.80
C TRP A 161 41.63 -3.37 -2.37
N ASP A 162 42.54 -2.72 -1.66
CA ASP A 162 43.23 -1.54 -2.16
C ASP A 162 44.55 -1.98 -2.81
N ASP A 163 44.60 -1.93 -4.14
CA ASP A 163 45.79 -2.30 -4.92
C ASP A 163 47.00 -1.39 -4.65
N GLU A 164 46.80 -0.17 -4.13
CA GLU A 164 47.92 0.74 -3.81
C GLU A 164 48.54 0.44 -2.44
N SER A 165 47.71 0.12 -1.44
CA SER A 165 48.20 -0.23 -0.10
C SER A 165 48.46 -1.72 0.10
N GLU A 166 48.03 -2.58 -0.84
CA GLU A 166 48.00 -4.05 -0.73
C GLU A 166 47.32 -4.54 0.57
N GLU A 167 46.42 -3.74 1.13
CA GLU A 167 45.70 -4.05 2.36
C GLU A 167 44.19 -4.04 2.10
N PRO A 168 43.43 -4.91 2.77
CA PRO A 168 41.99 -4.85 2.69
C PRO A 168 41.44 -3.69 3.50
N THR A 169 40.56 -2.91 2.88
CA THR A 169 39.70 -1.97 3.58
C THR A 169 38.38 -2.64 3.90
N GLU A 170 38.08 -2.74 5.20
CA GLU A 170 36.83 -3.29 5.69
C GLU A 170 35.90 -2.15 6.12
N LYS A 171 34.65 -2.19 5.64
CA LYS A 171 33.65 -1.21 6.06
C LYS A 171 32.29 -1.86 6.25
N VAL A 172 31.73 -1.69 7.44
CA VAL A 172 30.36 -2.12 7.72
C VAL A 172 29.40 -0.96 7.49
N TYR A 173 28.43 -1.16 6.60
CA TYR A 173 27.27 -0.30 6.44
C TYR A 173 26.07 -0.97 7.11
N SER A 174 25.40 -0.28 8.03
CA SER A 174 24.21 -0.79 8.70
C SER A 174 23.30 0.36 9.08
N GLN A 175 21.99 0.18 8.95
CA GLN A 175 21.01 1.19 9.34
C GLN A 175 19.72 0.55 9.87
N GLN A 176 19.15 1.18 10.90
CA GLN A 176 17.82 0.86 11.42
C GLN A 176 16.75 1.45 10.49
N GLY A 177 15.80 0.62 10.06
CA GLY A 177 14.65 1.04 9.29
C GLY A 177 13.50 1.50 10.16
N HIS A 178 12.58 2.26 9.57
CA HIS A 178 11.38 2.78 10.20
C HIS A 178 10.16 2.69 9.27
N ASP A 179 8.98 2.61 9.87
CA ASP A 179 7.67 2.65 9.20
C ASP A 179 6.90 3.87 9.67
N LEU A 180 6.17 4.52 8.76
CA LEU A 180 5.01 5.32 9.12
C LEU A 180 3.81 4.37 9.26
N VAL A 181 3.19 4.33 10.43
CA VAL A 181 2.10 3.42 10.75
C VAL A 181 0.82 4.22 10.98
N LEU A 182 -0.24 3.82 10.28
CA LEU A 182 -1.59 4.36 10.41
C LEU A 182 -2.52 3.24 10.85
N ARG A 183 -3.26 3.42 11.95
CA ARG A 183 -4.21 2.41 12.42
C ARG A 183 -5.49 2.97 13.01
N THR A 184 -6.58 2.22 12.83
CA THR A 184 -7.88 2.44 13.47
C THR A 184 -8.32 1.16 14.17
N VAL A 185 -9.18 1.28 15.17
CA VAL A 185 -9.80 0.14 15.88
C VAL A 185 -11.29 0.17 15.64
N SER A 186 -11.88 -0.99 15.33
CA SER A 186 -13.31 -1.14 15.12
C SER A 186 -13.83 -2.37 15.87
N LYS A 187 -14.99 -2.27 16.51
CA LYS A 187 -15.66 -3.34 17.24
C LYS A 187 -16.93 -3.77 16.52
N LEU A 188 -16.97 -5.06 16.14
CA LEU A 188 -18.13 -5.68 15.49
C LEU A 188 -18.62 -6.85 16.36
N GLY A 189 -19.62 -6.56 17.20
CA GLY A 189 -20.10 -7.54 18.18
C GLY A 189 -19.03 -7.86 19.22
N TRP A 190 -18.54 -9.10 19.23
CA TRP A 190 -17.51 -9.60 20.13
C TRP A 190 -16.09 -9.47 19.54
N TYR A 191 -15.95 -9.33 18.23
CA TYR A 191 -14.65 -9.15 17.59
C TYR A 191 -14.23 -7.68 17.59
N GLU A 192 -12.92 -7.47 17.74
CA GLU A 192 -12.29 -6.18 17.51
C GLU A 192 -11.23 -6.32 16.43
N TYR A 193 -11.21 -5.34 15.52
CA TYR A 193 -10.38 -5.33 14.34
C TYR A 193 -9.50 -4.08 14.30
N VAL A 194 -8.20 -4.29 14.10
CA VAL A 194 -7.23 -3.21 13.87
C VAL A 194 -6.90 -3.16 12.39
N THR A 195 -7.42 -2.15 11.69
CA THR A 195 -7.00 -1.88 10.30
C THR A 195 -5.69 -1.11 10.37
N GLU A 196 -4.61 -1.64 9.78
CA GLU A 196 -3.28 -1.04 9.83
C GLU A 196 -2.65 -0.93 8.44
N TYR A 197 -2.10 0.24 8.13
CA TYR A 197 -1.21 0.46 7.00
C TYR A 197 0.18 0.84 7.50
N ARG A 198 1.21 0.10 7.06
CA ARG A 198 2.62 0.45 7.30
C ARG A 198 3.26 0.92 6.01
N LEU A 199 3.79 2.13 6.02
CA LEU A 199 4.48 2.74 4.89
C LEU A 199 5.96 2.79 5.23
N HIS A 200 6.72 1.85 4.66
CA HIS A 200 8.10 1.59 4.99
C HIS A 200 9.01 2.65 4.40
N ASP A 201 10.12 2.89 5.05
CA ASP A 201 11.10 3.85 4.60
C ASP A 201 11.88 3.44 3.34
N ASP A 202 11.75 2.19 2.88
CA ASP A 202 12.25 1.70 1.60
C ASP A 202 11.19 1.73 0.46
N GLY A 203 10.00 2.24 0.75
CA GLY A 203 8.91 2.37 -0.22
C GLY A 203 7.89 1.24 -0.21
N GLN A 204 8.09 0.17 0.58
CA GLN A 204 7.10 -0.89 0.76
C GLN A 204 5.83 -0.38 1.47
N ILE A 205 4.68 -0.94 1.10
CA ILE A 205 3.38 -0.68 1.74
C ILE A 205 2.83 -2.01 2.25
N SER A 206 2.64 -2.15 3.57
CA SER A 206 1.95 -3.30 4.17
C SER A 206 0.51 -2.93 4.49
N ALA A 207 -0.44 -3.74 4.01
CA ALA A 207 -1.85 -3.64 4.38
C ALA A 207 -2.19 -4.82 5.29
N ARG A 208 -2.69 -4.52 6.49
CA ARG A 208 -2.85 -5.51 7.56
C ARG A 208 -4.18 -5.36 8.28
N LEU A 209 -4.71 -6.49 8.74
CA LEU A 209 -5.86 -6.58 9.61
C LEU A 209 -5.45 -7.40 10.84
N GLY A 210 -5.59 -6.81 12.01
CA GLY A 210 -5.47 -7.50 13.30
C GLY A 210 -6.85 -7.91 13.80
N ALA A 211 -7.03 -9.14 14.23
CA ALA A 211 -8.25 -9.64 14.89
C ALA A 211 -7.97 -9.96 16.36
N THR A 212 -8.83 -9.48 17.26
CA THR A 212 -8.80 -9.65 18.72
C THR A 212 -10.24 -9.54 19.27
N GLY A 213 -10.42 -9.19 20.54
CA GLY A 213 -11.71 -9.13 21.22
C GLY A 213 -12.00 -10.45 21.95
N ASP A 214 -13.24 -10.93 21.87
CA ASP A 214 -13.68 -12.18 22.47
C ASP A 214 -14.11 -13.19 21.41
N LEU A 215 -14.05 -14.47 21.75
CA LEU A 215 -14.73 -15.51 20.95
C LEU A 215 -16.25 -15.29 20.98
N ALA A 216 -16.90 -15.63 19.87
CA ALA A 216 -18.36 -15.54 19.73
C ALA A 216 -19.11 -16.26 20.86
N PRO A 217 -19.86 -15.54 21.73
CA PRO A 217 -20.48 -16.10 22.92
C PRO A 217 -21.81 -16.80 22.58
N SER A 218 -21.79 -17.76 21.66
CA SER A 218 -22.93 -18.64 21.31
C SER A 218 -22.60 -19.55 20.13
N GLU A 219 -21.53 -19.29 19.38
CA GLU A 219 -21.10 -20.12 18.26
C GLU A 219 -20.27 -21.30 18.80
N TYR A 220 -20.96 -22.21 19.45
CA TYR A 220 -20.40 -23.46 19.95
C TYR A 220 -20.88 -24.63 19.12
N SER A 221 -20.00 -25.60 18.92
CA SER A 221 -20.29 -26.74 18.06
C SER A 221 -19.81 -28.06 18.67
N THR A 222 -19.47 -29.04 17.85
CA THR A 222 -18.93 -30.34 18.27
C THR A 222 -17.41 -30.37 18.07
N SER A 223 -16.79 -31.50 18.43
CA SER A 223 -15.37 -31.73 18.15
C SER A 223 -15.00 -31.80 16.67
N ASP A 224 -15.99 -31.87 15.77
CA ASP A 224 -15.74 -32.03 14.33
C ASP A 224 -15.34 -30.70 13.66
N ASN A 225 -15.83 -29.58 14.19
CA ASN A 225 -15.69 -28.23 13.63
C ASN A 225 -15.52 -27.16 14.72
N GLY A 226 -15.23 -27.57 15.95
CA GLY A 226 -14.91 -26.69 17.07
C GLY A 226 -13.73 -27.21 17.87
N TRP A 227 -13.03 -26.30 18.54
CA TRP A 227 -11.92 -26.65 19.42
C TRP A 227 -12.36 -26.64 20.89
N PRO A 228 -12.02 -27.67 21.68
CA PRO A 228 -12.40 -27.72 23.09
C PRO A 228 -11.74 -26.58 23.87
N ILE A 229 -12.55 -25.83 24.61
CA ILE A 229 -12.11 -24.77 25.52
C ILE A 229 -12.73 -24.93 26.90
N GLY A 230 -12.05 -24.37 27.90
CA GLY A 230 -12.54 -24.37 29.28
C GLY A 230 -12.60 -25.75 29.92
N ASN A 231 -13.23 -25.86 31.09
CA ASN A 231 -13.37 -27.13 31.81
C ASN A 231 -14.65 -27.21 32.64
N GLY A 232 -14.98 -28.41 33.11
CA GLY A 232 -16.12 -28.65 34.00
C GLY A 232 -17.44 -28.17 33.38
N ALA A 233 -18.15 -27.31 34.09
CA ALA A 233 -19.42 -26.73 33.63
C ALA A 233 -19.26 -25.65 32.55
N ALA A 234 -18.04 -25.13 32.35
CA ALA A 234 -17.69 -24.16 31.32
C ALA A 234 -16.98 -24.81 30.12
N LYS A 235 -16.92 -26.15 30.06
CA LYS A 235 -16.36 -26.86 28.93
C LYS A 235 -17.27 -26.69 27.73
N ASP A 236 -16.71 -26.22 26.62
CA ASP A 236 -17.42 -26.13 25.34
C ASP A 236 -16.48 -26.39 24.16
N TYR A 237 -17.00 -26.33 22.93
CA TYR A 237 -16.21 -26.33 21.69
C TYR A 237 -16.45 -25.03 20.92
N ALA A 238 -15.50 -24.10 20.99
CA ALA A 238 -15.57 -22.86 20.22
C ALA A 238 -15.47 -23.18 18.72
N THR A 239 -16.44 -22.74 17.93
CA THR A 239 -16.54 -23.10 16.52
C THR A 239 -15.38 -22.47 15.73
N MET A 240 -14.72 -23.29 14.92
CA MET A 240 -13.69 -22.85 14.00
C MET A 240 -14.32 -21.98 12.90
N HIS A 241 -13.59 -20.98 12.43
CA HIS A 241 -14.11 -20.01 11.47
C HIS A 241 -12.98 -19.36 10.69
N TYR A 242 -13.32 -18.65 9.61
CA TYR A 242 -12.36 -17.86 8.84
C TYR A 242 -12.54 -16.36 9.10
N HIS A 243 -11.44 -15.62 8.95
CA HIS A 243 -11.48 -14.19 8.63
C HIS A 243 -10.94 -14.01 7.20
N ASN A 244 -11.84 -13.90 6.22
CA ASN A 244 -11.49 -13.70 4.81
C ASN A 244 -11.56 -12.22 4.45
N ALA A 245 -10.42 -11.53 4.56
CA ALA A 245 -10.30 -10.12 4.27
C ALA A 245 -10.00 -9.86 2.79
N PHE A 246 -10.66 -8.87 2.22
CA PHE A 246 -10.40 -8.38 0.88
C PHE A 246 -9.95 -6.92 0.92
N TRP A 247 -8.97 -6.55 0.11
CA TRP A 247 -8.57 -5.17 -0.12
C TRP A 247 -8.80 -4.77 -1.57
N ARG A 248 -9.22 -3.52 -1.78
CA ARG A 248 -9.23 -2.84 -3.08
C ARG A 248 -8.04 -1.89 -3.13
N VAL A 249 -7.18 -2.06 -4.12
CA VAL A 249 -5.96 -1.27 -4.34
C VAL A 249 -6.02 -0.65 -5.73
N ASP A 250 -6.03 0.68 -5.76
CA ASP A 250 -6.12 1.50 -6.97
C ASP A 250 -4.78 2.22 -7.14
N PHE A 251 -3.96 1.76 -8.09
CA PHE A 251 -2.64 2.35 -8.35
C PHE A 251 -2.78 3.60 -9.22
N ASN A 252 -1.89 4.56 -9.02
CA ASN A 252 -1.74 5.69 -9.93
C ASN A 252 -0.28 6.17 -9.89
N ILE A 253 0.60 5.32 -10.41
CA ILE A 253 2.05 5.49 -10.26
C ILE A 253 2.51 6.67 -11.12
N ALA A 254 2.98 7.73 -10.44
CA ALA A 254 3.29 9.04 -10.98
C ALA A 254 2.08 9.84 -11.52
N GLY A 255 0.86 9.49 -11.10
CA GLY A 255 -0.33 10.35 -11.29
C GLY A 255 -0.88 10.44 -12.71
N LYS A 256 -0.45 9.56 -13.63
CA LYS A 256 -0.84 9.61 -15.06
C LYS A 256 -1.81 8.53 -15.50
N GLY A 257 -2.10 7.56 -14.63
CA GLY A 257 -2.88 6.37 -14.95
C GLY A 257 -2.26 5.51 -16.06
N GLY A 258 -3.03 4.52 -16.52
CA GLY A 258 -2.64 3.68 -17.65
C GLY A 258 -1.88 2.42 -17.27
N GLU A 259 -1.79 2.10 -15.98
CA GLU A 259 -1.02 1.01 -15.40
C GLU A 259 -1.25 -0.32 -16.13
N LYS A 260 -0.22 -1.16 -16.11
CA LYS A 260 -0.24 -2.48 -16.73
C LYS A 260 0.06 -3.52 -15.68
N VAL A 261 -0.67 -4.63 -15.74
CA VAL A 261 -0.42 -5.77 -14.86
C VAL A 261 0.46 -6.77 -15.61
N GLU A 262 1.54 -7.21 -14.98
CA GLU A 262 2.41 -8.27 -15.49
C GLU A 262 2.40 -9.45 -14.54
N GLN A 263 2.28 -10.65 -15.09
CA GLN A 263 2.46 -11.90 -14.36
C GLN A 263 3.80 -12.51 -14.73
N TYR A 264 4.52 -12.96 -13.71
CA TYR A 264 5.77 -13.69 -13.84
C TYR A 264 5.59 -15.11 -13.33
N ASP A 265 6.18 -16.07 -14.04
CA ASP A 265 6.19 -17.48 -13.68
C ASP A 265 7.60 -18.03 -13.88
N THR A 266 8.19 -18.58 -12.81
CA THR A 266 9.46 -19.32 -12.89
C THR A 266 9.20 -20.81 -12.88
N THR A 267 9.81 -21.53 -13.81
CA THR A 267 9.77 -23.00 -13.84
C THR A 267 11.15 -23.59 -14.07
N THR A 268 11.35 -24.83 -13.62
CA THR A 268 12.55 -25.61 -13.95
C THR A 268 12.48 -26.05 -15.40
N THR A 269 13.43 -25.60 -16.22
CA THR A 269 13.50 -25.87 -17.66
C THR A 269 14.63 -26.81 -18.06
N GLY A 270 15.53 -27.15 -17.13
CA GLY A 270 16.58 -28.13 -17.37
C GLY A 270 17.59 -28.22 -16.24
N ARG A 271 18.83 -28.56 -16.60
CA ARG A 271 19.97 -28.62 -15.68
C ARG A 271 21.19 -27.99 -16.34
N GLY A 272 21.88 -27.10 -15.62
CA GLY A 272 23.20 -26.60 -15.98
C GLY A 272 24.31 -27.57 -15.60
N SER A 273 25.57 -27.11 -15.61
CA SER A 273 26.73 -27.95 -15.24
C SER A 273 26.69 -28.43 -13.78
N MET A 274 26.07 -27.65 -12.87
CA MET A 274 26.04 -27.94 -11.43
C MET A 274 24.61 -28.16 -10.90
N THR A 275 23.69 -27.26 -11.24
CA THR A 275 22.35 -27.15 -10.62
C THR A 275 21.23 -27.12 -11.66
N ALA A 276 19.98 -27.09 -11.20
CA ALA A 276 18.81 -26.91 -12.07
C ALA A 276 18.88 -25.56 -12.82
N ALA A 277 18.51 -25.58 -14.09
CA ALA A 277 18.29 -24.36 -14.88
C ALA A 277 16.83 -23.96 -14.75
N LEU A 278 16.58 -22.69 -14.43
CA LEU A 278 15.25 -22.10 -14.31
C LEU A 278 15.04 -21.08 -15.41
N THR A 279 13.82 -20.97 -15.90
CA THR A 279 13.40 -19.88 -16.80
C THR A 279 12.26 -19.13 -16.16
N THR A 280 12.39 -17.81 -16.10
CA THR A 280 11.29 -16.91 -15.75
C THR A 280 10.69 -16.35 -17.02
N THR A 281 9.40 -16.61 -17.21
CA THR A 281 8.60 -15.98 -18.27
C THR A 281 7.73 -14.88 -17.68
N HIS A 282 7.40 -13.89 -18.48
CA HIS A 282 6.41 -12.89 -18.10
C HIS A 282 5.42 -12.64 -19.23
N LYS A 283 4.22 -12.20 -18.85
CA LYS A 283 3.18 -11.75 -19.79
C LYS A 283 2.41 -10.59 -19.19
N THR A 284 1.97 -9.68 -20.05
CA THR A 284 0.98 -8.67 -19.66
C THR A 284 -0.40 -9.32 -19.52
N ILE A 285 -1.09 -9.07 -18.42
CA ILE A 285 -2.51 -9.38 -18.27
C ILE A 285 -3.28 -8.22 -18.93
N ALA A 286 -3.76 -8.46 -20.16
CA ALA A 286 -4.38 -7.43 -20.99
C ALA A 286 -5.89 -7.24 -20.73
N SER A 287 -6.53 -8.24 -20.11
CA SER A 287 -7.96 -8.24 -19.80
C SER A 287 -8.20 -8.70 -18.37
N GLU A 288 -9.35 -8.33 -17.83
CA GLU A 288 -9.76 -8.64 -16.48
C GLU A 288 -9.70 -10.14 -16.15
N GLY A 289 -9.36 -10.45 -14.89
CA GLY A 289 -9.36 -11.82 -14.45
C GLY A 289 -9.00 -12.02 -12.99
N SER A 290 -9.31 -13.22 -12.52
CA SER A 290 -9.00 -13.71 -11.19
C SER A 290 -7.91 -14.76 -11.28
N PHE A 291 -6.99 -14.73 -10.32
CA PHE A 291 -5.78 -15.54 -10.34
C PHE A 291 -5.46 -16.06 -8.94
N SER A 292 -4.89 -17.26 -8.90
CA SER A 292 -4.39 -17.86 -7.68
C SER A 292 -2.86 -17.93 -7.71
N LYS A 293 -2.25 -17.68 -6.56
CA LYS A 293 -0.84 -17.85 -6.29
C LYS A 293 -0.50 -19.33 -6.42
N VAL A 294 0.56 -19.57 -7.19
CA VAL A 294 1.25 -20.87 -7.27
C VAL A 294 2.73 -20.65 -6.98
N ASN A 295 3.50 -21.73 -6.88
CA ASN A 295 4.93 -21.66 -6.60
C ASN A 295 5.64 -20.72 -7.60
N GLN A 296 6.46 -19.80 -7.10
CA GLN A 296 7.25 -18.82 -7.88
C GLN A 296 6.46 -17.97 -8.91
N ARG A 297 5.13 -17.90 -8.81
CA ARG A 297 4.33 -16.88 -9.51
C ARG A 297 4.28 -15.58 -8.72
N PHE A 298 4.38 -14.44 -9.39
CA PHE A 298 4.04 -13.15 -8.80
C PHE A 298 3.42 -12.22 -9.84
N TRP A 299 2.82 -11.14 -9.37
CA TRP A 299 2.28 -10.08 -10.21
C TRP A 299 2.89 -8.75 -9.81
N ARG A 300 3.03 -7.86 -10.79
CA ARG A 300 3.34 -6.45 -10.54
C ARG A 300 2.44 -5.53 -11.34
N VAL A 301 2.19 -4.35 -10.78
CA VAL A 301 1.51 -3.24 -11.44
C VAL A 301 2.58 -2.22 -11.86
N VAL A 302 2.66 -1.93 -13.15
CA VAL A 302 3.75 -1.20 -13.78
C VAL A 302 3.24 0.10 -14.40
N SER A 303 3.93 1.21 -14.16
CA SER A 303 3.65 2.47 -14.82
C SER A 303 4.14 2.45 -16.27
N PRO A 304 3.31 2.79 -17.27
CA PRO A 304 3.76 2.91 -18.66
C PRO A 304 4.54 4.21 -18.92
N THR A 305 4.48 5.19 -18.00
CA THR A 305 4.99 6.55 -18.23
C THR A 305 6.07 6.99 -17.25
N SER A 306 6.32 6.21 -16.19
CA SER A 306 7.30 6.53 -15.15
C SER A 306 8.44 5.52 -15.14
N LYS A 307 9.67 6.02 -15.14
CA LYS A 307 10.90 5.22 -15.12
C LYS A 307 11.84 5.70 -14.01
N ASN A 308 12.72 4.81 -13.55
CA ASN A 308 13.88 5.18 -12.75
C ASN A 308 15.04 5.68 -13.64
N ALA A 309 16.17 6.04 -13.04
CA ALA A 309 17.34 6.57 -13.74
C ALA A 309 17.98 5.55 -14.71
N ASP A 310 17.79 4.25 -14.49
CA ASP A 310 18.26 3.17 -15.38
C ASP A 310 17.31 2.94 -16.57
N GLY A 311 16.19 3.65 -16.63
CA GLY A 311 15.19 3.49 -17.68
C GLY A 311 14.24 2.30 -17.49
N HIS A 312 14.29 1.64 -16.33
CA HIS A 312 13.32 0.60 -15.94
C HIS A 312 12.02 1.25 -15.48
N ALA A 313 10.88 0.65 -15.83
CA ALA A 313 9.57 1.16 -15.49
C ALA A 313 9.27 0.98 -13.99
N ARG A 314 8.84 2.05 -13.32
CA ARG A 314 8.49 1.97 -11.89
C ARG A 314 7.28 1.07 -11.69
N SER A 315 7.34 0.18 -10.71
CA SER A 315 6.29 -0.79 -10.44
C SER A 315 6.21 -1.16 -8.97
N TYR A 316 5.12 -1.82 -8.61
CA TYR A 316 4.94 -2.47 -7.32
C TYR A 316 4.56 -3.94 -7.54
N GLU A 317 5.24 -4.83 -6.82
CA GLU A 317 5.00 -6.27 -6.78
C GLU A 317 4.05 -6.62 -5.63
N LEU A 318 3.07 -7.49 -5.89
CA LEU A 318 2.23 -8.06 -4.85
C LEU A 318 2.95 -9.24 -4.18
N ALA A 319 3.24 -9.11 -2.89
CA ALA A 319 3.67 -10.19 -2.02
C ALA A 319 2.49 -10.57 -1.10
N PRO A 320 1.70 -11.62 -1.43
CA PRO A 320 0.42 -11.91 -0.78
C PRO A 320 0.51 -12.41 0.66
N GLY A 321 1.71 -12.68 1.19
CA GLY A 321 1.89 -13.20 2.54
C GLY A 321 1.38 -14.63 2.73
N ALA A 322 1.20 -15.02 4.00
CA ALA A 322 0.52 -16.26 4.36
C ALA A 322 -0.99 -16.06 4.24
N SER A 323 -1.69 -17.03 3.68
CA SER A 323 -3.15 -17.03 3.59
C SER A 323 -3.67 -18.46 3.64
N ASP A 324 -4.62 -18.69 4.53
CA ASP A 324 -5.47 -19.86 4.50
C ASP A 324 -6.59 -19.62 3.46
N LYS A 325 -6.96 -20.66 2.72
CA LYS A 325 -7.95 -20.54 1.65
C LYS A 325 -9.28 -21.09 2.12
N TYR A 326 -10.26 -20.20 2.29
CA TYR A 326 -11.66 -20.58 2.32
C TYR A 326 -12.19 -20.69 0.89
N GLU A 327 -12.59 -21.88 0.46
CA GLU A 327 -13.05 -22.13 -0.92
C GLU A 327 -14.56 -22.40 -1.02
N GLY A 328 -15.33 -21.94 -0.02
CA GLY A 328 -16.78 -22.09 0.05
C GLY A 328 -17.53 -21.37 -1.08
N HIS A 329 -17.02 -20.21 -1.53
CA HIS A 329 -17.64 -19.42 -2.60
C HIS A 329 -16.69 -19.14 -3.78
N PRO A 330 -17.20 -18.88 -4.99
CA PRO A 330 -16.36 -18.54 -6.14
C PRO A 330 -15.41 -17.37 -5.92
N GLU A 331 -15.84 -16.32 -5.21
CA GLU A 331 -15.10 -15.09 -4.92
C GLU A 331 -13.97 -15.27 -3.91
N THR A 332 -14.01 -16.31 -3.08
CA THR A 332 -12.99 -16.56 -2.06
C THR A 332 -11.87 -17.48 -2.54
N LYS A 333 -11.98 -18.07 -3.75
CA LYS A 333 -10.95 -18.95 -4.35
C LYS A 333 -9.72 -18.20 -4.90
N PRO A 334 -9.87 -17.05 -5.59
CA PRO A 334 -8.73 -16.30 -6.10
C PRO A 334 -7.92 -15.68 -4.97
N ASP A 335 -6.61 -15.58 -5.17
CA ASP A 335 -5.74 -14.80 -4.27
C ASP A 335 -5.73 -13.33 -4.69
N VAL A 336 -5.83 -13.07 -5.99
CA VAL A 336 -5.89 -11.73 -6.56
C VAL A 336 -6.84 -11.68 -7.74
N THR A 337 -7.59 -10.60 -7.86
CA THR A 337 -8.38 -10.27 -9.05
C THR A 337 -7.98 -8.90 -9.58
N PHE A 338 -7.91 -8.75 -10.90
CA PHE A 338 -7.68 -7.47 -11.56
C PHE A 338 -8.91 -7.12 -12.40
N SER A 339 -9.61 -6.05 -12.04
CA SER A 339 -10.73 -5.50 -12.82
C SER A 339 -10.34 -4.15 -13.44
N GLN A 340 -11.07 -3.73 -14.46
CA GLN A 340 -10.96 -2.38 -15.00
C GLN A 340 -11.66 -1.42 -14.03
N LYS A 341 -11.03 -0.27 -13.73
CA LYS A 341 -11.59 0.72 -12.80
C LYS A 341 -13.04 1.07 -13.15
N ASN A 342 -13.93 0.77 -12.22
CA ASN A 342 -15.36 1.00 -12.30
C ASN A 342 -15.86 1.50 -10.94
N LEU A 343 -16.67 2.57 -10.94
CA LEU A 343 -17.19 3.18 -9.71
C LEU A 343 -18.26 2.31 -9.02
N CYS A 344 -18.88 1.36 -9.75
CA CYS A 344 -19.86 0.43 -9.19
C CYS A 344 -19.25 -0.85 -8.62
N GLU A 345 -17.93 -1.01 -8.71
CA GLU A 345 -17.20 -2.14 -8.13
C GLU A 345 -16.57 -1.67 -6.82
N LYS A 346 -17.27 -1.93 -5.71
CA LYS A 346 -16.92 -1.40 -4.39
C LYS A 346 -16.62 -2.49 -3.37
N TRP A 347 -17.36 -3.60 -3.38
CA TRP A 347 -17.28 -4.64 -2.34
C TRP A 347 -17.00 -6.01 -2.95
N ALA A 348 -16.09 -6.79 -2.37
CA ALA A 348 -15.64 -8.04 -2.99
C ALA A 348 -16.71 -9.15 -2.96
N SER A 349 -17.64 -9.08 -2.00
CA SER A 349 -18.91 -9.81 -1.95
C SER A 349 -20.01 -8.81 -1.58
N ASP A 350 -21.27 -9.22 -1.72
CA ASP A 350 -22.45 -8.40 -1.39
C ASP A 350 -22.39 -6.97 -1.95
N ASN A 351 -21.84 -6.80 -3.15
CA ASN A 351 -21.70 -5.50 -3.80
C ASN A 351 -23.05 -4.84 -4.12
N ALA A 352 -24.11 -5.65 -4.23
CA ALA A 352 -25.49 -5.18 -4.40
C ALA A 352 -26.06 -4.48 -3.15
N ALA A 353 -25.37 -4.52 -2.01
CA ALA A 353 -25.70 -3.68 -0.85
C ALA A 353 -25.54 -2.18 -1.13
N ASP A 354 -24.81 -1.82 -2.20
CA ASP A 354 -24.74 -0.44 -2.68
C ASP A 354 -25.93 -0.13 -3.62
N PRO A 355 -26.87 0.75 -3.21
CA PRO A 355 -28.09 1.00 -3.98
C PRO A 355 -27.84 1.82 -5.26
N GLU A 356 -26.65 2.40 -5.43
CA GLU A 356 -26.28 3.16 -6.63
C GLU A 356 -25.71 2.27 -7.75
N CYS A 357 -25.46 0.99 -7.44
CA CYS A 357 -24.78 0.04 -8.32
C CYS A 357 -25.75 -1.03 -8.90
N PRO A 358 -25.45 -1.64 -10.06
CA PRO A 358 -26.28 -2.70 -10.63
C PRO A 358 -26.41 -3.93 -9.71
N LEU A 359 -27.64 -4.42 -9.52
CA LEU A 359 -27.96 -5.55 -8.61
C LEU A 359 -27.42 -6.92 -9.08
N ASP A 360 -27.01 -7.02 -10.33
CA ASP A 360 -26.45 -8.23 -10.94
C ASP A 360 -24.93 -8.34 -10.79
N THR A 361 -24.26 -7.26 -10.35
CA THR A 361 -22.83 -7.22 -10.06
C THR A 361 -22.63 -7.38 -8.55
N ARG A 362 -22.46 -8.62 -8.09
CA ARG A 362 -22.54 -8.98 -6.67
C ARG A 362 -21.20 -9.25 -6.01
N THR A 363 -20.24 -9.76 -6.76
CA THR A 363 -18.96 -10.24 -6.22
C THR A 363 -17.79 -9.86 -7.12
N VAL A 364 -16.58 -9.97 -6.60
CA VAL A 364 -15.33 -9.68 -7.33
C VAL A 364 -15.15 -10.54 -8.59
N VAL A 365 -15.78 -11.72 -8.66
CA VAL A 365 -15.77 -12.55 -9.87
C VAL A 365 -16.76 -12.08 -10.93
N ASP A 366 -17.81 -11.36 -10.55
CA ASP A 366 -18.73 -10.71 -11.49
C ASP A 366 -18.07 -9.52 -12.18
N PHE A 367 -17.20 -8.79 -11.47
CA PHE A 367 -16.46 -7.63 -11.99
C PHE A 367 -15.67 -8.00 -13.25
N VAL A 368 -15.12 -9.21 -13.28
CA VAL A 368 -14.23 -9.67 -14.35
C VAL A 368 -14.90 -10.63 -15.35
N LYS A 369 -16.23 -10.71 -15.31
CA LYS A 369 -17.03 -11.60 -16.15
C LYS A 369 -16.99 -11.21 -17.62
N ASN A 370 -16.96 -9.90 -17.89
CA ASN A 370 -16.97 -9.35 -19.25
C ASN A 370 -15.60 -9.37 -19.92
N LYS A 371 -14.52 -9.64 -19.17
CA LYS A 371 -13.14 -9.65 -19.69
C LYS A 371 -12.76 -8.34 -20.36
N GLU A 372 -13.16 -7.22 -19.75
CA GLU A 372 -12.82 -5.90 -20.27
C GLU A 372 -11.31 -5.74 -20.38
N LYS A 373 -10.89 -4.80 -21.21
CA LYS A 373 -9.46 -4.51 -21.40
C LYS A 373 -8.95 -3.71 -20.20
N LEU A 374 -7.83 -4.13 -19.61
CA LEU A 374 -7.17 -3.41 -18.51
C LEU A 374 -6.39 -2.20 -19.04
N THR A 375 -7.04 -1.04 -18.98
CA THR A 375 -6.44 0.26 -19.24
C THR A 375 -6.05 0.99 -17.96
N ASP A 376 -6.84 0.83 -16.91
CA ASP A 376 -6.63 1.36 -15.56
C ASP A 376 -7.03 0.27 -14.55
N PRO A 377 -6.12 -0.65 -14.20
CA PRO A 377 -6.43 -1.83 -13.41
C PRO A 377 -6.60 -1.52 -11.91
N VAL A 378 -7.68 -2.03 -11.32
CA VAL A 378 -7.87 -2.13 -9.87
C VAL A 378 -7.51 -3.53 -9.41
N MET A 379 -6.67 -3.63 -8.38
CA MET A 379 -6.25 -4.91 -7.81
C MET A 379 -7.08 -5.22 -6.55
N TRP A 380 -7.63 -6.41 -6.51
CA TRP A 380 -8.41 -6.94 -5.38
C TRP A 380 -7.61 -8.08 -4.76
N VAL A 381 -7.16 -7.94 -3.51
CA VAL A 381 -6.33 -8.94 -2.83
C VAL A 381 -7.16 -9.60 -1.74
N ARG A 382 -7.19 -10.94 -1.73
CA ARG A 382 -7.81 -11.74 -0.68
C ARG A 382 -6.73 -12.30 0.24
N VAL A 383 -6.90 -12.14 1.55
CA VAL A 383 -6.08 -12.81 2.57
C VAL A 383 -7.03 -13.47 3.56
N GLY A 384 -6.93 -14.78 3.69
CA GLY A 384 -7.70 -15.57 4.65
C GLY A 384 -6.87 -16.01 5.84
N PHE A 385 -7.52 -16.14 6.98
CA PHE A 385 -6.99 -16.70 8.22
C PHE A 385 -8.00 -17.73 8.74
N HIS A 386 -7.60 -19.00 8.84
CA HIS A 386 -8.43 -20.03 9.47
C HIS A 386 -8.15 -20.04 10.96
N HIS A 387 -9.11 -19.57 11.73
CA HIS A 387 -9.01 -19.54 13.17
C HIS A 387 -9.54 -20.85 13.73
N VAL A 388 -8.60 -21.71 14.16
CA VAL A 388 -8.85 -22.83 15.06
C VAL A 388 -8.63 -22.30 16.48
N PRO A 389 -9.69 -21.99 17.25
CA PRO A 389 -9.53 -21.35 18.55
C PRO A 389 -8.71 -22.20 19.51
N ARG A 390 -8.07 -21.56 20.49
CA ARG A 390 -7.32 -22.25 21.56
C ARG A 390 -7.75 -21.71 22.92
N ASP A 391 -7.33 -22.38 23.99
CA ASP A 391 -7.63 -21.92 25.35
C ASP A 391 -7.07 -20.51 25.60
N GLU A 392 -5.92 -20.15 24.99
CA GLU A 392 -5.34 -18.81 25.08
C GLU A 392 -6.17 -17.72 24.37
N ASP A 393 -7.10 -18.10 23.48
CA ASP A 393 -7.98 -17.17 22.76
C ASP A 393 -9.26 -16.85 23.56
N GLN A 394 -9.43 -17.43 24.77
CA GLN A 394 -10.46 -17.01 25.71
C GLN A 394 -10.23 -15.56 26.18
N SER A 395 -11.30 -14.94 26.71
CA SER A 395 -11.38 -13.50 26.96
C SER A 395 -10.22 -12.90 27.78
N PRO A 396 -9.46 -11.91 27.25
CA PRO A 396 -9.45 -11.43 25.86
C PRO A 396 -8.53 -12.24 24.93
N MET A 397 -8.95 -12.39 23.67
CA MET A 397 -8.17 -13.04 22.62
C MET A 397 -6.90 -12.26 22.25
N PRO A 398 -5.72 -12.91 22.12
CA PRO A 398 -4.51 -12.29 21.57
C PRO A 398 -4.70 -11.76 20.15
N MET A 399 -3.85 -10.81 19.74
CA MET A 399 -3.91 -10.25 18.39
C MET A 399 -3.42 -11.26 17.34
N HIS A 400 -4.25 -11.53 16.35
CA HIS A 400 -3.91 -12.31 15.16
C HIS A 400 -3.81 -11.39 13.95
N TRP A 401 -2.68 -11.38 13.25
CA TRP A 401 -2.46 -10.48 12.11
C TRP A 401 -2.48 -11.24 10.78
N GLN A 402 -3.24 -10.72 9.82
CA GLN A 402 -3.20 -11.12 8.42
C GLN A 402 -2.96 -9.90 7.53
N GLY A 403 -2.49 -10.11 6.30
CA GLY A 403 -2.24 -9.01 5.37
C GLY A 403 -1.35 -9.39 4.19
N PHE A 404 -0.96 -8.39 3.42
CA PHE A 404 -0.04 -8.51 2.28
C PHE A 404 0.86 -7.29 2.17
N ASP A 405 1.90 -7.41 1.35
CA ASP A 405 2.83 -6.34 1.04
C ASP A 405 2.77 -5.95 -0.44
N LEU A 406 2.93 -4.65 -0.69
CA LEU A 406 3.23 -4.07 -1.99
C LEU A 406 4.69 -3.63 -1.97
N VAL A 407 5.53 -4.36 -2.68
CA VAL A 407 6.98 -4.16 -2.66
C VAL A 407 7.40 -3.33 -3.88
N PRO A 408 8.12 -2.21 -3.72
CA PRO A 408 8.58 -1.41 -4.86
C PRO A 408 9.53 -2.25 -5.71
N ARG A 409 9.32 -2.22 -7.03
CA ARG A 409 10.16 -2.94 -7.99
C ARG A 409 10.53 -2.00 -9.12
N ASP A 410 11.83 -1.80 -9.30
CA ASP A 410 12.38 -0.81 -10.22
C ASP A 410 11.89 0.64 -9.91
N PHE A 411 11.37 0.89 -8.71
CA PHE A 411 10.88 2.21 -8.32
C PHE A 411 12.02 3.22 -8.23
N THR A 412 13.14 2.79 -7.65
CA THR A 412 14.44 3.45 -7.69
C THR A 412 15.44 2.53 -8.39
N GLU A 413 16.49 3.09 -8.98
CA GLU A 413 17.56 2.37 -9.68
C GLU A 413 18.45 1.55 -8.73
N MET A 414 18.54 2.00 -7.48
CA MET A 414 19.21 1.30 -6.39
C MET A 414 18.30 1.30 -5.16
N ASN A 415 18.70 0.58 -4.11
CA ASN A 415 18.09 0.73 -2.79
C ASN A 415 17.89 2.23 -2.48
N PRO A 416 16.67 2.71 -2.17
CA PRO A 416 16.44 4.13 -1.87
C PRO A 416 17.24 4.64 -0.67
N LEU A 417 17.76 3.71 0.15
CA LEU A 417 18.54 3.94 1.36
C LEU A 417 20.04 3.67 1.16
N THR A 418 20.52 3.56 -0.09
CA THR A 418 21.95 3.38 -0.38
C THR A 418 22.79 4.37 0.43
N PRO A 419 23.78 3.91 1.22
CA PRO A 419 24.67 4.80 1.95
C PRO A 419 25.60 5.53 0.98
N ALA A 420 26.03 6.76 1.34
CA ALA A 420 26.86 7.61 0.48
C ALA A 420 28.10 6.92 -0.12
N GLY A 421 28.75 6.02 0.64
CA GLY A 421 29.91 5.26 0.17
C GLY A 421 29.61 4.13 -0.83
N ARG A 422 28.36 3.97 -1.26
CA ARG A 422 27.91 2.92 -2.18
C ARG A 422 27.09 3.47 -3.36
N GLU A 423 27.00 4.79 -3.53
CA GLU A 423 26.20 5.39 -4.60
C GLU A 423 26.65 4.97 -6.01
N GLY A 424 27.95 4.68 -6.19
CA GLY A 424 28.52 4.19 -7.45
C GLY A 424 28.27 2.71 -7.78
N ALA A 425 27.68 1.93 -6.87
CA ALA A 425 27.47 0.49 -7.06
C ALA A 425 26.22 0.14 -7.90
N ASN A 426 25.73 1.08 -8.72
CA ASN A 426 24.55 0.87 -9.56
C ASN A 426 24.87 -0.09 -10.72
N GLY A 427 24.32 -1.31 -10.69
CA GLY A 427 24.57 -2.33 -11.71
C GLY A 427 26.01 -2.89 -11.76
N ASN A 428 26.95 -2.29 -11.02
CA ASN A 428 28.35 -2.69 -10.96
C ASN A 428 28.76 -3.01 -9.52
N GLN A 429 28.76 -4.30 -9.19
CA GLN A 429 29.10 -4.77 -7.84
C GLN A 429 30.60 -5.02 -7.62
N SER A 430 31.41 -5.08 -8.68
CA SER A 430 32.86 -5.34 -8.56
C SER A 430 33.70 -4.06 -8.46
N GLY A 431 33.14 -2.89 -8.75
CA GLY A 431 33.90 -1.64 -8.79
C GLY A 431 34.86 -1.53 -9.98
N GLU A 432 34.90 -2.53 -10.86
CA GLU A 432 35.67 -2.46 -12.10
C GLU A 432 34.93 -1.54 -13.08
N GLU A 433 35.55 -0.44 -13.52
CA GLU A 433 34.99 0.41 -14.56
C GLU A 433 34.49 -0.45 -15.74
N THR A 434 33.25 -0.19 -16.15
CA THR A 434 32.58 -0.85 -17.26
C THR A 434 33.54 -1.00 -18.44
N ARG A 435 33.88 -2.24 -18.82
CA ARG A 435 34.49 -2.50 -20.12
C ARG A 435 33.48 -2.03 -21.18
N GLY A 436 33.79 -0.88 -21.78
CA GLY A 436 32.94 -0.17 -22.73
C GLY A 436 32.69 -0.91 -24.04
#